data_AF-A0A848ESR4-F1
#
_entry.id   AF-A0A848ESR4-F1
#
_cell.length_a   1.000
_cell.length_b   1.000
_cell.length_c   1.000
_cell.angle_alpha   90.00
_cell.angle_beta   90.00
_cell.angle_gamma   90.00
#
_symmetry.space_group_name_H-M   'P 1'
#
loop_
_entity.id
_entity.type
_entity.pdbx_description
1 polymer ?
#
loop_
_entity_poly.entity_id
_entity_poly.type
_entity_poly.pdbx_seq_one_letter_code
_entity_poly.pdbx_strand_id
1 'polypeptide(L)'
;MANYLDKWKTDFPETINNQTRPTAGLDNSLEFNTDGFPQRITGDPVHAKLENDMAQQLFSNDQRLRDAIDSAGIKESNHEKDYNAHANGIAGNAGSATKLATPRSINVSGTGLTGTAISFDGSDNITIPITLANALLAMAGVTPSADTLPYFTGASSAGLTALSAFARTILDDTSADAVRSTIKANASTCGGIVAQSLTQNGYAKFANGLIIQWGSATISGGSNFVYFNYPVTFATR
;
A
#
# COMPACT_ATOMS: atom_id res chain seq x y z
N MET A 1 -32.70 41.01 57.47
CA MET A 1 -32.86 39.73 56.77
C MET A 1 -33.64 38.82 57.69
N ALA A 2 -34.74 38.23 57.24
CA ALA A 2 -35.47 37.25 58.04
C ALA A 2 -34.54 36.07 58.34
N ASN A 3 -34.45 35.69 59.62
CA ASN A 3 -33.74 34.50 60.04
C ASN A 3 -34.42 33.27 59.39
N TYR A 4 -33.69 32.22 59.02
CA TYR A 4 -34.29 30.96 58.55
C TYR A 4 -35.35 30.42 59.53
N LEU A 5 -35.21 30.73 60.82
CA LEU A 5 -36.20 30.42 61.86
C LEU A 5 -37.50 31.23 61.73
N ASP A 6 -37.46 32.46 61.22
CA ASP A 6 -38.65 33.32 61.09
C ASP A 6 -39.71 32.70 60.19
N LYS A 7 -39.31 31.96 59.15
CA LYS A 7 -40.24 31.27 58.25
C LYS A 7 -41.03 30.14 58.95
N TRP A 8 -40.50 29.59 60.04
CA TRP A 8 -41.10 28.47 60.76
C TRP A 8 -41.94 28.90 61.97
N LYS A 9 -41.91 30.19 62.35
CA LYS A 9 -42.59 30.68 63.57
C LYS A 9 -44.11 30.47 63.57
N THR A 10 -44.72 30.45 62.39
CA THR A 10 -46.16 30.21 62.22
C THR A 10 -46.54 28.77 62.61
N ASP A 11 -45.74 27.79 62.18
CA ASP A 11 -46.01 26.36 62.44
C ASP A 11 -45.39 25.89 63.76
N PHE A 12 -44.33 26.56 64.21
CA PHE A 12 -43.53 26.22 65.38
C PHE A 12 -43.27 27.45 66.26
N PRO A 13 -44.23 27.83 67.14
CA PRO A 13 -44.09 29.02 67.97
C PRO A 13 -42.90 28.91 68.94
N GLU A 14 -42.38 30.06 69.37
CA GLU A 14 -41.17 30.18 70.21
C GLU A 14 -41.35 29.56 71.61
N THR A 15 -42.56 29.63 72.16
CA THR A 15 -42.89 29.06 73.48
C THR A 15 -44.21 28.28 73.45
N ILE A 16 -44.21 27.06 74.01
CA ILE A 16 -45.42 26.24 74.22
C ILE A 16 -45.34 25.64 75.62
N ASN A 17 -46.40 25.73 76.41
CA ASN A 17 -46.51 25.09 77.74
C ASN A 17 -45.26 25.31 78.63
N ASN A 18 -44.81 26.57 78.77
CA ASN A 18 -43.61 26.97 79.53
C ASN A 18 -42.26 26.42 79.03
N GLN A 19 -42.21 25.79 77.85
CA GLN A 19 -40.94 25.45 77.18
C GLN A 19 -40.62 26.46 76.10
N THR A 20 -39.39 26.94 76.09
CA THR A 20 -38.87 27.85 75.06
C THR A 20 -38.02 27.06 74.08
N ARG A 21 -38.26 27.26 72.77
CA ARG A 21 -37.49 26.61 71.72
C ARG A 21 -36.05 27.13 71.71
N PRO A 22 -35.05 26.28 71.49
CA PRO A 22 -33.68 26.73 71.27
C PRO A 22 -33.59 27.69 70.08
N THR A 23 -32.72 28.70 70.20
CA THR A 23 -32.43 29.65 69.13
C THR A 23 -31.46 29.09 68.08
N ALA A 24 -30.67 28.08 68.44
CA ALA A 24 -29.84 27.32 67.51
C ALA A 24 -30.68 26.29 66.76
N GLY A 25 -30.41 26.12 65.46
CA GLY A 25 -31.00 25.05 64.66
C GLY A 25 -30.45 23.68 65.03
N LEU A 26 -30.96 22.65 64.36
CA LEU A 26 -30.37 21.31 64.43
C LEU A 26 -28.98 21.32 63.79
N ASP A 27 -28.02 20.68 64.45
CA ASP A 27 -26.65 20.51 63.98
C ASP A 27 -26.60 19.64 62.72
N ASN A 28 -25.89 20.11 61.69
CA ASN A 28 -25.62 19.39 60.45
C ASN A 28 -24.13 18.97 60.32
N SER A 29 -23.36 19.07 61.41
CA SER A 29 -21.91 18.80 61.45
C SER A 29 -21.54 17.48 62.11
N LEU A 30 -22.50 16.61 62.44
CA LEU A 30 -22.23 15.28 63.00
C LEU A 30 -21.39 14.42 62.03
N GLU A 31 -20.94 13.24 62.43
CA GLU A 31 -20.26 12.27 61.55
C GLU A 31 -21.25 11.49 60.66
N PHE A 32 -20.79 11.02 59.49
CA PHE A 32 -21.65 10.28 58.56
C PHE A 32 -21.98 8.91 59.11
N ASN A 33 -23.27 8.68 59.33
CA ASN A 33 -23.78 7.42 59.83
C ASN A 33 -24.53 6.67 58.73
N THR A 34 -24.04 5.47 58.41
CA THR A 34 -24.63 4.54 57.43
C THR A 34 -25.27 3.32 58.08
N ASP A 35 -25.10 3.13 59.39
CA ASP A 35 -25.42 1.90 60.09
C ASP A 35 -26.90 1.84 60.54
N GLY A 36 -27.71 2.76 60.00
CA GLY A 36 -29.14 2.86 60.25
C GLY A 36 -29.50 3.65 61.50
N PHE A 37 -30.80 3.91 61.67
CA PHE A 37 -31.33 4.50 62.90
C PHE A 37 -31.72 3.39 63.89
N PRO A 38 -31.39 3.53 65.19
CA PRO A 38 -31.86 2.62 66.21
C PRO A 38 -33.39 2.51 66.25
N GLN A 39 -33.90 1.32 66.59
CA GLN A 39 -35.33 1.12 66.82
C GLN A 39 -35.76 1.82 68.12
N ARG A 40 -36.89 2.54 68.07
CA ARG A 40 -37.45 3.19 69.25
C ARG A 40 -38.03 2.18 70.26
N ILE A 41 -37.81 2.39 71.55
CA ILE A 41 -38.32 1.57 72.66
C ILE A 41 -39.00 2.41 73.74
N THR A 42 -39.82 1.77 74.59
CA THR A 42 -40.61 2.44 75.64
C THR A 42 -39.77 3.24 76.65
N GLY A 43 -38.48 2.92 76.82
CA GLY A 43 -37.56 3.61 77.72
C GLY A 43 -36.76 4.76 77.09
N ASP A 44 -37.00 5.08 75.82
CA ASP A 44 -36.28 6.15 75.12
C ASP A 44 -36.49 7.53 75.79
N PRO A 45 -35.51 8.45 75.67
CA PRO A 45 -35.64 9.82 76.17
C PRO A 45 -36.85 10.55 75.55
N VAL A 46 -37.20 11.70 76.13
CA VAL A 46 -38.32 12.55 75.68
C VAL A 46 -38.36 12.64 74.15
N HIS A 47 -39.56 12.43 73.58
CA HIS A 47 -39.78 12.33 72.14
C HIS A 47 -39.11 13.46 71.34
N ALA A 48 -39.18 14.69 71.84
CA ALA A 48 -38.55 15.85 71.20
C ALA A 48 -37.02 15.76 71.14
N LYS A 49 -36.34 15.25 72.18
CA LYS A 49 -34.89 15.06 72.13
C LYS A 49 -34.54 13.98 71.10
N LEU A 50 -35.26 12.86 71.13
CA LEU A 50 -35.02 11.75 70.21
C LEU A 50 -35.25 12.16 68.75
N GLU A 51 -36.31 12.91 68.46
CA GLU A 51 -36.58 13.46 67.13
C GLU A 51 -35.51 14.46 66.69
N ASN A 52 -35.05 15.33 67.59
CA ASN A 52 -33.99 16.27 67.29
C ASN A 52 -32.67 15.55 66.99
N ASP A 53 -32.28 14.55 67.78
CA ASP A 53 -31.06 13.77 67.56
C ASP A 53 -31.13 13.03 66.20
N MET A 54 -32.28 12.40 65.88
CA MET A 54 -32.50 11.75 64.59
C MET A 54 -32.42 12.74 63.42
N ALA A 55 -33.06 13.89 63.56
CA ALA A 55 -33.09 14.91 62.52
C ALA A 55 -31.70 15.53 62.31
N GLN A 56 -30.93 15.79 63.37
CA GLN A 56 -29.53 16.24 63.27
C GLN A 56 -28.70 15.28 62.42
N GLN A 57 -28.79 13.97 62.69
CA GLN A 57 -28.07 12.97 61.91
C GLN A 57 -28.49 12.98 60.43
N LEU A 58 -29.80 13.12 60.15
CA LEU A 58 -30.32 13.17 58.79
C LEU A 58 -29.85 14.42 58.03
N PHE A 59 -29.94 15.61 58.65
CA PHE A 59 -29.45 16.86 58.07
C PHE A 59 -27.95 16.84 57.85
N SER A 60 -27.19 16.24 58.76
CA SER A 60 -25.75 16.08 58.58
C SER A 60 -25.42 15.12 57.42
N ASN A 61 -26.18 14.04 57.26
CA ASN A 61 -26.03 13.11 56.13
C ASN A 61 -26.38 13.76 54.79
N ASP A 62 -27.46 14.55 54.72
CA ASP A 62 -27.85 15.31 53.53
C ASP A 62 -26.79 16.34 53.14
N GLN A 63 -26.25 17.11 54.11
CA GLN A 63 -25.17 18.06 53.85
C GLN A 63 -23.94 17.39 53.25
N ARG A 64 -23.47 16.27 53.83
CA ARG A 64 -22.30 15.55 53.33
C ARG A 64 -22.54 14.94 51.94
N LEU A 65 -23.76 14.50 51.64
CA LEU A 65 -24.12 14.03 50.30
C LEU A 65 -24.04 15.18 49.27
N ARG A 66 -24.53 16.38 49.61
CA ARG A 66 -24.41 17.56 48.74
C ARG A 66 -22.95 17.90 48.47
N ASP A 67 -22.12 17.97 49.51
CA ASP A 67 -20.70 18.27 49.38
C ASP A 67 -19.97 17.25 48.48
N ALA A 68 -20.34 15.96 48.59
CA ALA A 68 -19.78 14.90 47.74
C ALA A 68 -20.19 15.05 46.27
N ILE A 69 -21.47 15.37 46.01
CA ILE A 69 -21.99 15.63 44.66
C ILE A 69 -21.30 16.85 44.05
N ASP A 70 -21.21 17.95 44.79
CA ASP A 70 -20.57 19.18 44.34
C ASP A 70 -19.08 18.95 44.05
N SER A 71 -18.39 18.20 44.92
CA SER A 71 -16.99 17.80 44.69
C SER A 71 -16.84 16.94 43.43
N ALA A 72 -17.76 16.00 43.18
CA ALA A 72 -17.73 15.18 41.98
C ALA A 72 -17.96 16.02 40.71
N GLY A 73 -18.94 16.94 40.72
CA GLY A 73 -19.20 17.84 39.60
C GLY A 73 -18.03 18.79 39.30
N ILE A 74 -17.33 19.29 40.33
CA ILE A 74 -16.10 20.07 40.16
C ILE A 74 -14.99 19.22 39.51
N LYS A 75 -14.80 17.98 39.97
CA LYS A 75 -13.80 17.06 39.38
C LYS A 75 -14.09 16.78 37.91
N GLU A 76 -15.35 16.52 37.57
CA GLU A 76 -15.80 16.32 36.19
C GLU A 76 -15.56 17.56 35.33
N SER A 77 -16.02 18.75 35.76
CA SER A 77 -15.84 19.96 34.96
C SER A 77 -14.36 20.34 34.77
N ASN A 78 -13.52 20.11 35.78
CA ASN A 78 -12.08 20.31 35.65
C ASN A 78 -11.46 19.32 34.66
N HIS A 79 -11.89 18.06 34.70
CA HIS A 79 -11.45 17.04 33.76
C HIS A 79 -11.87 17.34 32.31
N GLU A 80 -13.09 17.83 32.06
CA GLU A 80 -13.54 18.19 30.70
C GLU A 80 -12.76 19.36 30.08
N LYS A 81 -12.32 20.32 30.91
CA LYS A 81 -11.61 21.54 30.46
C LYS A 81 -10.10 21.37 30.41
N ASP A 82 -9.56 20.39 31.14
CA ASP A 82 -8.13 20.10 31.12
C ASP A 82 -7.77 19.32 29.86
N TYR A 83 -7.08 19.98 28.94
CA TYR A 83 -6.51 19.37 27.73
C TYR A 83 -5.62 18.15 28.05
N ASN A 84 -5.02 18.11 29.25
CA ASN A 84 -4.18 17.01 29.72
C ASN A 84 -4.91 16.01 30.61
N ALA A 85 -6.24 16.11 30.80
CA ALA A 85 -7.03 15.18 31.60
C ALA A 85 -6.84 13.72 31.15
N HIS A 86 -6.50 13.54 29.88
CA HIS A 86 -6.22 12.25 29.26
C HIS A 86 -4.78 12.11 28.76
N ALA A 87 -3.81 12.81 29.35
CA ALA A 87 -2.39 12.75 28.95
C ALA A 87 -1.81 11.32 28.97
N ASN A 88 -2.35 10.45 29.82
CA ASN A 88 -1.97 9.03 29.92
C ASN A 88 -3.09 8.06 29.47
N GLY A 89 -4.23 8.58 28.98
CA GLY A 89 -5.51 7.84 28.92
C GLY A 89 -6.22 7.79 27.57
N ILE A 90 -5.89 8.67 26.61
CA ILE A 90 -6.24 8.39 25.21
C ILE A 90 -5.12 7.50 24.67
N ALA A 91 -5.39 6.21 24.53
CA ALA A 91 -4.41 5.17 24.16
C ALA A 91 -3.82 5.31 22.74
N GLY A 92 -3.83 6.50 22.15
CA GLY A 92 -3.16 6.79 20.88
C GLY A 92 -3.08 8.28 20.66
N ASN A 93 -1.88 8.77 20.37
CA ASN A 93 -1.61 10.12 19.86
C ASN A 93 -2.26 10.40 18.49
N ALA A 94 -3.31 9.69 18.06
CA ALA A 94 -3.80 9.75 16.67
C ALA A 94 -4.21 11.17 16.24
N GLY A 95 -4.78 11.97 17.15
CA GLY A 95 -5.23 13.34 16.84
C GLY A 95 -4.16 14.42 16.88
N SER A 96 -3.01 14.18 17.53
CA SER A 96 -1.93 15.16 17.73
C SER A 96 -0.56 14.66 17.27
N ALA A 97 -0.45 13.42 16.81
CA ALA A 97 0.80 12.84 16.32
C ALA A 97 1.19 13.50 15.01
N THR A 98 2.23 14.31 15.09
CA THR A 98 2.94 14.84 13.92
C THR A 98 4.07 13.93 13.47
N LYS A 99 4.41 12.89 14.26
CA LYS A 99 5.44 11.90 13.92
C LYS A 99 5.20 10.49 14.48
N LEU A 100 5.80 9.50 13.84
CA LEU A 100 5.93 8.11 14.27
C LEU A 100 6.83 8.01 15.51
N ALA A 101 6.37 7.33 16.56
CA ALA A 101 7.14 7.11 17.78
C ALA A 101 8.45 6.31 17.53
N THR A 102 8.44 5.44 16.52
CA THR A 102 9.64 4.79 16.03
C THR A 102 9.72 5.01 14.53
N PRO A 103 10.72 5.77 14.03
CA PRO A 103 10.90 5.97 12.60
C PRO A 103 10.98 4.63 11.86
N ARG A 104 10.48 4.61 10.63
CA ARG A 104 10.53 3.44 9.75
C ARG A 104 11.39 3.78 8.56
N SER A 105 12.25 2.84 8.17
CA SER A 105 13.03 2.99 6.96
C SER A 105 12.12 2.71 5.76
N ILE A 106 12.00 3.69 4.86
CA ILE A 106 11.33 3.50 3.58
C ILE A 106 12.42 3.21 2.56
N ASN A 107 12.27 2.08 1.85
CA ASN A 107 13.25 1.64 0.88
C ASN A 107 12.58 1.29 -0.45
N VAL A 108 13.31 1.43 -1.54
CA VAL A 108 12.87 1.07 -2.89
C VAL A 108 13.81 -0.03 -3.40
N SER A 109 13.25 -1.21 -3.63
CA SER A 109 13.97 -2.38 -4.13
C SER A 109 13.26 -2.97 -5.35
N GLY A 110 14.02 -3.28 -6.39
CA GLY A 110 13.54 -3.98 -7.57
C GLY A 110 14.68 -4.18 -8.57
N THR A 111 14.48 -5.02 -9.59
CA THR A 111 15.51 -5.22 -10.62
C THR A 111 15.69 -3.92 -11.42
N GLY A 112 16.92 -3.41 -11.48
CA GLY A 112 17.26 -2.20 -12.23
C GLY A 112 16.98 -0.87 -11.49
N LEU A 113 16.39 -0.90 -10.29
CA LEU A 113 16.15 0.26 -9.44
C LEU A 113 16.73 -0.01 -8.05
N THR A 114 17.71 0.78 -7.63
CA THR A 114 18.22 0.77 -6.26
C THR A 114 17.95 2.11 -5.59
N GLY A 115 17.16 2.10 -4.52
CA GLY A 115 17.01 3.24 -3.62
C GLY A 115 17.92 3.07 -2.40
N THR A 116 18.48 4.17 -1.89
CA THR A 116 19.06 4.17 -0.55
C THR A 116 17.94 4.31 0.48
N ALA A 117 17.89 3.40 1.45
CA ALA A 117 16.86 3.41 2.49
C ALA A 117 16.93 4.71 3.31
N ILE A 118 15.81 5.40 3.47
CA ILE A 118 15.72 6.67 4.20
C ILE A 118 14.74 6.53 5.36
N SER A 119 15.15 7.02 6.54
CA SER A 119 14.29 7.05 7.73
C SER A 119 13.14 8.05 7.53
N PHE A 120 11.92 7.59 7.78
CA PHE A 120 10.71 8.40 7.80
C PHE A 120 10.07 8.34 9.18
N ASP A 121 9.84 9.52 9.76
CA ASP A 121 9.06 9.66 10.98
C ASP A 121 7.84 10.57 10.81
N GLY A 122 7.63 11.21 9.65
CA GLY A 122 6.50 12.12 9.43
C GLY A 122 6.74 13.57 9.84
N SER A 123 7.90 13.89 10.42
CA SER A 123 8.26 15.28 10.76
C SER A 123 8.38 16.17 9.51
N ASP A 124 8.87 15.59 8.41
CA ASP A 124 9.05 16.26 7.12
C ASP A 124 8.75 15.30 5.96
N ASN A 125 8.59 15.87 4.75
CA ASN A 125 8.60 15.09 3.52
C ASN A 125 10.00 14.49 3.30
N ILE A 126 10.04 13.23 2.87
CA ILE A 126 11.28 12.57 2.44
C ILE A 126 11.33 12.42 0.93
N THR A 127 12.53 12.46 0.37
CA THR A 127 12.81 12.07 -1.02
C THR A 127 13.70 10.85 -0.99
N ILE A 128 13.31 9.79 -1.69
CA ILE A 128 14.12 8.57 -1.81
C ILE A 128 14.92 8.68 -3.12
N PRO A 129 16.25 8.88 -3.05
CA PRO A 129 17.06 8.91 -4.26
C PRO A 129 17.07 7.51 -4.88
N ILE A 130 16.70 7.42 -6.16
CA ILE A 130 16.78 6.19 -6.94
C ILE A 130 17.96 6.26 -7.91
N THR A 131 18.71 5.17 -8.01
CA THR A 131 19.71 4.97 -9.05
C THR A 131 19.22 3.89 -9.99
N LEU A 132 19.25 4.17 -11.28
CA LEU A 132 18.95 3.19 -12.33
C LEU A 132 20.23 2.41 -12.65
N ALA A 133 20.10 1.12 -12.96
CA ALA A 133 21.22 0.38 -13.56
C ALA A 133 21.64 1.02 -14.89
N ASN A 134 22.93 0.98 -15.23
CA ASN A 134 23.51 1.69 -16.39
C ASN A 134 22.74 1.46 -17.70
N ALA A 135 22.32 0.22 -17.99
CA ALA A 135 21.55 -0.09 -19.20
C ALA A 135 20.15 0.53 -19.19
N LEU A 136 19.48 0.57 -18.03
CA LEU A 136 18.16 1.18 -17.89
C LEU A 136 18.25 2.71 -17.96
N LEU A 137 19.30 3.30 -17.37
CA LEU A 137 19.60 4.73 -17.50
C LEU A 137 19.87 5.11 -18.97
N ALA A 138 20.66 4.30 -19.67
CA ALA A 138 20.96 4.51 -21.09
C ALA A 138 19.69 4.51 -21.96
N MET A 139 18.75 3.61 -21.68
CA MET A 139 17.45 3.56 -22.37
C MET A 139 16.50 4.68 -21.94
N ALA A 140 16.51 5.09 -20.68
CA ALA A 140 15.65 6.16 -20.16
C ALA A 140 15.93 7.53 -20.83
N GLY A 141 17.15 7.74 -21.34
CA GLY A 141 17.52 8.94 -22.07
C GLY A 141 17.08 8.97 -23.55
N VAL A 142 16.48 7.90 -24.07
CA VAL A 142 16.11 7.79 -25.48
C VAL A 142 14.61 8.11 -25.65
N THR A 143 14.28 9.13 -26.45
CA THR A 143 12.90 9.40 -26.85
C THR A 143 12.54 8.59 -28.09
N PRO A 144 11.58 7.65 -28.04
CA PRO A 144 11.20 6.84 -29.19
C PRO A 144 10.73 7.69 -30.38
N SER A 145 11.09 7.27 -31.58
CA SER A 145 10.59 7.82 -32.85
C SER A 145 10.03 6.70 -33.72
N ALA A 146 9.06 7.01 -34.57
CA ALA A 146 8.60 6.08 -35.59
C ALA A 146 9.79 5.57 -36.43
N ASP A 147 9.73 4.30 -36.82
CA ASP A 147 10.73 3.65 -37.68
C ASP A 147 12.17 3.71 -37.13
N THR A 148 12.35 3.62 -35.80
CA THR A 148 13.68 3.58 -35.18
C THR A 148 13.84 2.41 -34.20
N LEU A 149 15.08 1.94 -34.04
CA LEU A 149 15.47 0.91 -33.09
C LEU A 149 16.48 1.49 -32.07
N PRO A 150 16.28 1.30 -30.75
CA PRO A 150 17.29 1.61 -29.75
C PRO A 150 18.51 0.70 -29.85
N TYR A 151 19.71 1.26 -29.69
CA TYR A 151 20.94 0.50 -29.60
C TYR A 151 21.93 1.18 -28.65
N PHE A 152 22.73 0.38 -27.92
CA PHE A 152 23.73 0.90 -27.02
C PHE A 152 24.94 1.45 -27.82
N THR A 153 25.33 2.68 -27.51
CA THR A 153 26.51 3.36 -28.07
C THR A 153 27.68 3.39 -27.08
N GLY A 154 27.45 2.97 -25.83
CA GLY A 154 28.45 2.82 -24.79
C GLY A 154 27.87 2.13 -23.55
N ALA A 155 28.68 1.92 -22.52
CA ALA A 155 28.27 1.23 -21.30
C ALA A 155 27.12 1.90 -20.53
N SER A 156 26.86 3.20 -20.78
CA SER A 156 25.78 3.98 -20.15
C SER A 156 25.11 4.93 -21.14
N SER A 157 25.16 4.61 -22.44
CA SER A 157 24.61 5.47 -23.49
C SER A 157 23.93 4.64 -24.56
N ALA A 158 22.84 5.18 -25.09
CA ALA A 158 22.14 4.60 -26.21
C ALA A 158 21.65 5.66 -27.18
N GLY A 159 21.48 5.26 -28.42
CA GLY A 159 20.92 6.08 -29.48
C GLY A 159 19.78 5.34 -30.19
N LEU A 160 19.15 6.05 -31.11
CA LEU A 160 18.23 5.48 -32.08
C LEU A 160 18.93 5.36 -33.43
N THR A 161 18.71 4.24 -34.10
CA THR A 161 19.04 4.09 -35.52
C THR A 161 17.75 3.92 -36.32
N ALA A 162 17.73 4.40 -37.57
CA ALA A 162 16.59 4.20 -38.45
C ALA A 162 16.45 2.71 -38.80
N LEU A 163 15.26 2.16 -38.62
CA LEU A 163 14.90 0.80 -39.04
C LEU A 163 13.92 0.91 -40.21
N SER A 164 14.42 0.70 -41.42
CA SER A 164 13.60 0.84 -42.64
C SER A 164 12.47 -0.19 -42.70
N ALA A 165 11.44 0.11 -43.49
CA ALA A 165 10.35 -0.84 -43.75
C ALA A 165 10.88 -2.16 -44.33
N PHE A 166 11.86 -2.11 -45.25
CA PHE A 166 12.51 -3.30 -45.80
C PHE A 166 13.29 -4.11 -44.76
N ALA A 167 14.01 -3.45 -43.84
CA ALA A 167 14.72 -4.19 -42.79
C ALA A 167 13.75 -4.94 -41.86
N ARG A 168 12.55 -4.39 -41.62
CA ARG A 168 11.52 -5.08 -40.83
C ARG A 168 11.00 -6.35 -41.51
N THR A 169 10.93 -6.38 -42.84
CA THR A 169 10.53 -7.60 -43.58
C THR A 169 11.59 -8.69 -43.57
N ILE A 170 12.82 -8.40 -43.10
CA ILE A 170 13.87 -9.41 -42.93
C ILE A 170 13.86 -9.94 -41.49
N LEU A 171 13.62 -9.07 -40.52
CA LEU A 171 13.64 -9.42 -39.09
C LEU A 171 12.36 -10.15 -38.62
N ASP A 172 11.27 -10.10 -39.38
CA ASP A 172 10.04 -10.86 -39.10
C ASP A 172 10.11 -12.33 -39.56
N ASP A 173 11.07 -12.66 -40.42
CA ASP A 173 11.25 -13.98 -40.99
C ASP A 173 11.81 -14.98 -39.95
N THR A 174 11.07 -16.06 -39.71
CA THR A 174 11.43 -17.11 -38.73
C THR A 174 12.33 -18.21 -39.30
N SER A 175 12.64 -18.18 -40.60
CA SER A 175 13.46 -19.19 -41.27
C SER A 175 14.37 -18.61 -42.34
N ALA A 176 15.46 -19.32 -42.64
CA ALA A 176 16.39 -18.92 -43.69
C ALA A 176 15.76 -18.96 -45.11
N ASP A 177 14.79 -19.85 -45.35
CA ASP A 177 14.05 -19.88 -46.62
C ASP A 177 13.17 -18.65 -46.80
N ALA A 178 12.51 -18.20 -45.73
CA ALA A 178 11.71 -16.98 -45.73
C ALA A 178 12.60 -15.76 -46.00
N VAL A 179 13.74 -15.61 -45.28
CA VAL A 179 14.72 -14.55 -45.53
C VAL A 179 15.19 -14.53 -46.99
N ARG A 180 15.57 -15.68 -47.54
CA ARG A 180 15.98 -15.79 -48.96
C ARG A 180 14.87 -15.42 -49.93
N SER A 181 13.63 -15.76 -49.62
CA SER A 181 12.47 -15.38 -50.41
C SER A 181 12.27 -13.86 -50.39
N THR A 182 12.28 -13.25 -49.20
CA THR A 182 12.13 -11.81 -48.97
C THR A 182 13.17 -10.99 -49.75
N ILE A 183 14.45 -11.38 -49.68
CA ILE A 183 15.53 -10.68 -50.39
C ILE A 183 15.74 -11.17 -51.83
N LYS A 184 14.88 -12.09 -52.31
CA LYS A 184 14.98 -12.73 -53.64
C LYS A 184 16.34 -13.37 -53.92
N ALA A 185 16.99 -13.93 -52.90
CA ALA A 185 18.26 -14.65 -52.98
C ALA A 185 18.05 -16.17 -53.05
N ASN A 186 17.12 -16.64 -53.90
CA ASN A 186 16.88 -18.05 -54.13
C ASN A 186 17.48 -18.51 -55.48
N ALA A 187 17.71 -19.82 -55.62
CA ALA A 187 18.35 -20.37 -56.82
C ALA A 187 17.58 -20.04 -58.11
N SER A 188 16.25 -19.97 -58.05
CA SER A 188 15.40 -19.63 -59.19
C SER A 188 15.62 -18.20 -59.68
N THR A 189 15.73 -17.24 -58.76
CA THR A 189 15.88 -15.81 -59.09
C THR A 189 17.32 -15.41 -59.39
N CYS A 190 18.31 -16.12 -58.85
CA CYS A 190 19.73 -15.79 -58.99
C CYS A 190 20.48 -16.62 -60.05
N GLY A 191 19.77 -17.44 -60.84
CA GLY A 191 20.44 -18.28 -61.85
C GLY A 191 21.20 -19.48 -61.27
N GLY A 192 20.90 -19.87 -60.03
CA GLY A 192 21.50 -21.02 -59.36
C GLY A 192 20.99 -22.37 -59.90
N ILE A 193 21.52 -23.46 -59.33
CA ILE A 193 21.09 -24.81 -59.69
C ILE A 193 19.69 -25.07 -59.12
N VAL A 194 18.74 -25.39 -59.99
CA VAL A 194 17.32 -25.67 -59.65
C VAL A 194 16.97 -27.15 -59.64
N ALA A 195 17.81 -27.98 -60.27
CA ALA A 195 17.74 -29.43 -60.19
C ALA A 195 19.10 -30.03 -60.51
N GLN A 196 19.47 -31.10 -59.85
CA GLN A 196 20.73 -31.79 -60.10
C GLN A 196 20.61 -33.29 -59.83
N SER A 197 21.44 -34.07 -60.55
CA SER A 197 21.76 -35.45 -60.22
C SER A 197 23.27 -35.59 -60.18
N LEU A 198 23.84 -35.84 -59.00
CA LEU A 198 25.30 -35.98 -58.80
C LEU A 198 25.80 -37.42 -58.97
N THR A 199 25.04 -38.23 -59.71
CA THR A 199 25.38 -39.60 -60.08
C THR A 199 26.51 -39.66 -61.12
N GLN A 200 27.08 -40.86 -61.35
CA GLN A 200 28.15 -41.06 -62.34
C GLN A 200 27.79 -40.49 -63.72
N ASN A 201 26.60 -40.81 -64.22
CA ASN A 201 25.96 -40.13 -65.34
C ASN A 201 24.97 -39.13 -64.74
N GLY A 202 25.29 -37.84 -64.77
CA GLY A 202 24.61 -36.82 -63.97
C GLY A 202 24.40 -35.50 -64.72
N TYR A 203 23.72 -34.57 -64.04
CA TYR A 203 23.40 -33.28 -64.62
C TYR A 203 23.24 -32.18 -63.55
N ALA A 204 23.39 -30.93 -63.98
CA ALA A 204 22.96 -29.74 -63.24
C ALA A 204 22.13 -28.84 -64.18
N LYS A 205 20.92 -28.48 -63.75
CA LYS A 205 20.04 -27.51 -64.41
C LYS A 205 20.11 -26.19 -63.66
N PHE A 206 20.43 -25.13 -64.36
CA PHE A 206 20.46 -23.78 -63.83
C PHE A 206 19.14 -23.06 -64.14
N ALA A 207 18.72 -22.13 -63.29
CA ALA A 207 17.46 -21.40 -63.47
C ALA A 207 17.42 -20.57 -64.76
N ASN A 208 18.58 -20.19 -65.30
CA ASN A 208 18.71 -19.45 -66.56
C ASN A 208 18.54 -20.34 -67.81
N GLY A 209 18.21 -21.62 -67.64
CA GLY A 209 18.02 -22.57 -68.74
C GLY A 209 19.29 -23.30 -69.18
N LEU A 210 20.48 -22.93 -68.66
CA LEU A 210 21.71 -23.70 -68.90
C LEU A 210 21.58 -25.09 -68.29
N ILE A 211 21.94 -26.11 -69.06
CA ILE A 211 22.03 -27.49 -68.59
C ILE A 211 23.45 -27.99 -68.86
N ILE A 212 24.13 -28.43 -67.81
CA ILE A 212 25.42 -29.12 -67.90
C ILE A 212 25.17 -30.60 -67.58
N GLN A 213 25.70 -31.50 -68.42
CA GLN A 213 25.54 -32.95 -68.26
C GLN A 213 26.91 -33.62 -68.36
N TRP A 214 27.09 -34.73 -67.61
CA TRP A 214 28.32 -35.52 -67.61
C TRP A 214 28.01 -37.01 -67.51
N GLY A 215 29.02 -37.82 -67.81
CA GLY A 215 28.97 -39.26 -67.60
C GLY A 215 30.05 -40.00 -68.36
N SER A 216 29.98 -41.33 -68.30
CA SER A 216 30.88 -42.26 -68.96
C SER A 216 30.10 -43.34 -69.69
N ALA A 217 30.56 -43.71 -70.88
CA ALA A 217 30.07 -44.86 -71.61
C ALA A 217 31.21 -45.84 -71.86
N THR A 218 30.95 -47.14 -71.72
CA THR A 218 31.92 -48.19 -72.00
C THR A 218 31.80 -48.61 -73.45
N ILE A 219 32.92 -48.64 -74.18
CA ILE A 219 32.98 -49.20 -75.54
C ILE A 219 33.13 -50.72 -75.39
N SER A 220 32.15 -51.48 -75.88
CA SER A 220 32.23 -52.93 -75.94
C SER A 220 33.20 -53.36 -77.05
N GLY A 221 34.03 -54.37 -76.77
CA GLY A 221 35.09 -54.84 -77.67
C GLY A 221 34.58 -55.10 -79.10
N GLY A 222 35.18 -54.43 -80.08
CA GLY A 222 34.84 -54.53 -81.51
C GLY A 222 34.00 -53.37 -82.07
N SER A 223 33.54 -52.42 -81.24
CA SER A 223 32.78 -51.24 -81.71
C SER A 223 33.68 -50.02 -81.92
N ASN A 224 33.49 -49.30 -83.03
CA ASN A 224 34.20 -48.04 -83.32
C ASN A 224 33.44 -46.78 -82.86
N PHE A 225 32.23 -46.94 -82.32
CA PHE A 225 31.39 -45.86 -81.80
C PHE A 225 30.58 -46.34 -80.60
N VAL A 226 30.12 -45.41 -79.75
CA VAL A 226 29.20 -45.69 -78.63
C VAL A 226 28.14 -44.59 -78.57
N TYR A 227 26.88 -44.96 -78.33
CA TYR A 227 25.82 -43.99 -78.09
C TYR A 227 25.88 -43.50 -76.65
N PHE A 228 26.00 -42.18 -76.49
CA PHE A 228 25.97 -41.55 -75.19
C PHE A 228 24.56 -41.01 -74.91
N ASN A 229 23.82 -41.69 -74.02
CA ASN A 229 22.50 -41.22 -73.61
C ASN A 229 22.67 -40.10 -72.57
N TYR A 230 22.15 -38.92 -72.89
CA TYR A 230 22.15 -37.81 -71.93
C TYR A 230 21.29 -38.16 -70.70
N PRO A 231 21.77 -37.91 -69.47
CA PRO A 231 21.02 -38.13 -68.24
C PRO A 231 19.68 -37.41 -68.16
N VAL A 232 19.53 -36.28 -68.86
CA VAL A 232 18.27 -35.56 -69.00
C VAL A 232 18.13 -34.96 -70.38
N THR A 233 16.89 -34.84 -70.87
CA THR A 233 16.63 -34.16 -72.14
C THR A 233 16.96 -32.67 -72.04
N PHE A 234 17.61 -32.12 -73.07
CA PHE A 234 17.69 -30.69 -73.23
C PHE A 234 16.28 -30.14 -73.52
N ALA A 235 15.92 -29.03 -72.87
CA ALA A 235 14.68 -28.34 -73.21
C ALA A 235 14.71 -27.91 -74.68
N THR A 236 13.61 -28.11 -75.40
CA THR A 236 13.46 -27.64 -76.78
C THR A 236 13.49 -26.11 -76.81
N ARG A 237 14.23 -25.57 -77.79
CA ARG A 237 14.38 -24.12 -78.01
C ARG A 237 13.04 -23.42 -78.19
#